data_AF-A0A094FA59-F1
#
_entry.id   AF-A0A094FA59-F1
#
_cell.length_a   1.000
_cell.length_b   1.000
_cell.length_c   1.000
_cell.angle_alpha   90.00
_cell.angle_beta   90.00
_cell.angle_gamma   90.00
#
_symmetry.space_group_name_H-M   'P 1'
#
loop_
_entity.id
_entity.type
_entity.pdbx_description
1 polymer ?
#
loop_
_entity_poly.entity_id
_entity_poly.type
_entity_poly.pdbx_seq_one_letter_code
_entity_poly.pdbx_strand_id
1 'polypeptide(L)'
;MVSKWNLRCNIALACLAVITPSTCSAINVTRTVDYAPSATVHNGTLTGAYSAKYNQDFFLGVPFAQPPLGNLRLNLPHALNTSWTGSKEAVQYSPLCVGYGGDDVGYDVSEDCLTLNVIRPTGVSKDAELPVAVWIHGGGNVMGGSGDRRYNLSFIVENSVAINQPIIGVSINYRLSGFGFMYNDAIALSGLANLGLLDQRLALHWIQENIAAFGGSPRKVTIWGESAGGVSVGAHILAYGGRDDGLFRAAIAQSGGPAYLSRSSTRTARANSNSVTRATGCANVPDELACL
;
A
#
# COMPACT_ATOMS: atom_id res chain seq x y z
N MET A 1 0.88 -47.11 -79.51
CA MET A 1 1.99 -48.08 -79.54
C MET A 1 2.36 -48.38 -78.10
N VAL A 2 2.18 -49.65 -77.70
CA VAL A 2 2.86 -50.40 -76.61
C VAL A 2 2.70 -49.83 -75.17
N SER A 3 2.25 -50.53 -74.13
CA SER A 3 2.09 -51.96 -73.85
C SER A 3 0.99 -52.23 -72.81
N LYS A 4 0.34 -53.37 -72.99
CA LYS A 4 -0.48 -54.12 -72.02
C LYS A 4 0.26 -54.34 -70.70
N TRP A 5 -0.46 -54.36 -69.57
CA TRP A 5 -0.22 -55.35 -68.52
C TRP A 5 -1.53 -55.86 -67.91
N ASN A 6 -1.56 -57.17 -67.76
CA ASN A 6 -2.68 -58.00 -67.36
C ASN A 6 -3.03 -57.84 -65.87
N LEU A 7 -4.34 -57.93 -65.62
CA LEU A 7 -4.94 -58.30 -64.35
C LEU A 7 -4.38 -59.65 -63.86
N ARG A 8 -3.94 -59.71 -62.60
CA ARG A 8 -4.08 -60.93 -61.80
C ARG A 8 -4.84 -60.61 -60.52
N CYS A 9 -6.00 -61.25 -60.45
CA CYS A 9 -6.92 -61.33 -59.33
C CYS A 9 -6.25 -62.07 -58.16
N ASN A 10 -6.40 -61.56 -56.94
CA ASN A 10 -6.37 -62.36 -55.72
C ASN A 10 -7.25 -61.70 -54.65
N ILE A 11 -8.48 -62.20 -54.61
CA ILE A 11 -9.29 -62.58 -53.45
C ILE A 11 -8.94 -61.89 -52.11
N ALA A 12 -9.83 -60.95 -51.77
CA ALA A 12 -10.52 -60.73 -50.49
C ALA A 12 -9.74 -60.85 -49.17
N LEU A 13 -9.62 -59.71 -48.48
CA LEU A 13 -10.01 -59.60 -47.08
C LEU A 13 -10.65 -58.21 -46.88
N ALA A 14 -11.95 -58.19 -46.55
CA ALA A 14 -12.66 -56.96 -46.23
C ALA A 14 -12.28 -56.51 -44.81
N CYS A 15 -11.39 -55.53 -44.70
CA CYS A 15 -11.24 -54.74 -43.47
C CYS A 15 -12.08 -53.48 -43.60
N LEU A 16 -13.18 -53.40 -42.85
CA LEU A 16 -13.86 -52.12 -42.59
C LEU A 16 -12.90 -51.24 -41.79
N ALA A 17 -12.20 -50.33 -42.47
CA ALA A 17 -11.51 -49.23 -41.82
C ALA A 17 -12.56 -48.17 -41.45
N VAL A 18 -12.86 -48.05 -40.15
CA VAL A 18 -13.60 -46.92 -39.60
C VAL A 18 -12.68 -45.70 -39.73
N ILE A 19 -12.92 -44.85 -40.73
CA ILE A 19 -12.26 -43.56 -40.85
C ILE A 19 -12.91 -42.62 -39.83
N THR A 20 -12.35 -42.56 -38.62
CA THR A 20 -12.70 -41.48 -37.69
C THR A 20 -12.04 -40.20 -38.20
N PRO A 21 -12.79 -39.11 -38.44
CA PRO A 21 -12.20 -37.84 -38.82
C PRO A 21 -11.33 -37.36 -37.66
N SER A 22 -10.01 -37.31 -37.87
CA SER A 22 -9.08 -36.69 -36.93
C SER A 22 -9.32 -35.19 -36.95
N THR A 23 -10.13 -34.69 -36.02
CA THR A 23 -10.22 -33.26 -35.76
C THR A 23 -8.87 -32.80 -35.23
N CYS A 24 -8.12 -32.09 -36.08
CA CYS A 24 -6.94 -31.37 -35.66
C CYS A 24 -7.42 -30.19 -34.81
N SER A 25 -7.62 -30.42 -33.52
CA SER A 25 -7.88 -29.34 -32.57
C SER A 25 -6.62 -28.50 -32.49
N ALA A 26 -6.67 -27.29 -33.05
CA ALA A 26 -5.67 -26.28 -32.77
C ALA A 26 -5.71 -26.02 -31.27
N ILE A 27 -4.73 -26.57 -30.55
CA ILE A 27 -4.47 -26.18 -29.17
C ILE A 27 -3.97 -24.75 -29.26
N ASN A 28 -4.87 -23.79 -29.07
CA ASN A 28 -4.48 -22.43 -28.74
C ASN A 28 -3.81 -22.50 -27.37
N VAL A 29 -2.51 -22.78 -27.35
CA VAL A 29 -1.66 -22.53 -26.20
C VAL A 29 -1.58 -21.01 -26.11
N THR A 30 -2.55 -20.38 -25.46
CA THR A 30 -2.36 -19.06 -24.88
C THR A 30 -1.26 -19.23 -23.86
N ARG A 31 -0.02 -19.02 -24.31
CA ARG A 31 1.12 -18.84 -23.43
C ARG A 31 0.87 -17.52 -22.70
N THR A 32 0.13 -17.60 -21.60
CA THR A 32 0.14 -16.54 -20.59
C THR A 32 1.58 -16.48 -20.12
N VAL A 33 2.36 -15.56 -20.70
CA VAL A 33 3.55 -15.09 -20.00
C VAL A 33 3.02 -14.59 -18.68
N ASP A 34 3.39 -15.22 -17.57
CA ASP A 34 3.08 -14.75 -16.23
C ASP A 34 3.68 -13.35 -16.09
N TYR A 35 2.90 -12.35 -16.48
CA TYR A 35 3.29 -10.95 -16.40
C TYR A 35 3.24 -10.55 -14.93
N ALA A 36 4.42 -10.55 -14.32
CA ALA A 36 4.63 -10.06 -12.96
C ALA A 36 5.24 -8.66 -13.05
N PRO A 37 4.46 -7.59 -12.75
CA PRO A 37 5.01 -6.23 -12.77
C PRO A 37 6.12 -6.11 -11.74
N SER A 38 7.18 -5.37 -12.08
CA SER A 38 8.30 -5.13 -11.17
C SER A 38 8.65 -3.64 -11.07
N ALA A 39 9.17 -3.25 -9.91
CA ALA A 39 9.66 -1.90 -9.64
C ALA A 39 10.95 -2.00 -8.80
N THR A 40 12.01 -1.30 -9.21
CA THR A 40 13.27 -1.26 -8.45
C THR A 40 13.32 0.03 -7.63
N VAL A 41 13.09 -0.11 -6.33
CA VAL A 41 13.14 0.96 -5.33
C VAL A 41 14.54 1.02 -4.69
N HIS A 42 14.80 2.03 -3.85
CA HIS A 42 16.10 2.23 -3.22
C HIS A 42 16.60 0.99 -2.45
N ASN A 43 15.70 0.33 -1.72
CA ASN A 43 16.03 -0.85 -0.91
C ASN A 43 16.04 -2.19 -1.67
N GLY A 44 15.66 -2.22 -2.95
CA GLY A 44 15.68 -3.45 -3.76
C GLY A 44 14.56 -3.54 -4.81
N THR A 45 14.40 -4.72 -5.42
CA THR A 45 13.34 -4.95 -6.42
C THR A 45 12.08 -5.50 -5.74
N LEU A 46 10.93 -4.98 -6.16
CA LEU A 46 9.60 -5.45 -5.77
C LEU A 46 8.96 -6.17 -6.96
N THR A 47 8.35 -7.33 -6.71
CA THR A 47 7.46 -8.01 -7.66
C THR A 47 6.01 -7.83 -7.21
N GLY A 48 5.21 -7.17 -8.04
CA GLY A 48 3.79 -6.96 -7.82
C GLY A 48 2.91 -8.01 -8.51
N ALA A 49 1.60 -7.80 -8.46
CA ALA A 49 0.59 -8.63 -9.11
C ALA A 49 -0.13 -7.85 -10.21
N TYR A 50 -0.33 -8.48 -11.37
CA TYR A 50 -1.20 -7.94 -12.40
C TYR A 50 -2.66 -8.30 -12.12
N SER A 51 -3.53 -7.31 -12.21
CA SER A 51 -4.97 -7.47 -12.06
C SER A 51 -5.67 -7.36 -13.41
N ALA A 52 -6.01 -8.50 -13.99
CA ALA A 52 -6.78 -8.56 -15.23
C ALA A 52 -8.16 -7.90 -15.11
N LYS A 53 -8.76 -7.92 -13.91
CA LYS A 53 -10.06 -7.30 -13.64
C LYS A 53 -10.07 -5.79 -13.84
N TYR A 54 -9.00 -5.12 -13.39
CA TYR A 54 -8.89 -3.65 -13.43
C TYR A 54 -7.90 -3.16 -14.48
N ASN A 55 -7.20 -4.07 -15.17
CA ASN A 55 -6.09 -3.76 -16.07
C ASN A 55 -5.01 -2.89 -15.39
N GLN A 56 -4.60 -3.30 -14.18
CA GLN A 56 -3.73 -2.54 -13.28
C GLN A 56 -2.60 -3.41 -12.73
N ASP A 57 -1.49 -2.78 -12.36
CA ASP A 57 -0.40 -3.40 -11.60
C ASP A 57 -0.51 -3.01 -10.13
N PHE A 58 -0.46 -4.01 -9.25
CA PHE A 58 -0.56 -3.86 -7.80
C PHE A 58 0.77 -4.16 -7.12
N PHE A 59 1.20 -3.27 -6.23
CA PHE A 59 2.31 -3.49 -5.30
C PHE A 59 1.77 -3.23 -3.89
N LEU A 60 1.47 -4.31 -3.17
CA LEU A 60 0.74 -4.28 -1.91
C LEU A 60 1.66 -4.66 -0.75
N GLY A 61 1.45 -4.05 0.42
CA GLY A 61 2.21 -4.36 1.63
C GLY A 61 3.70 -3.98 1.56
N VAL A 62 4.04 -2.94 0.78
CA VAL A 62 5.43 -2.48 0.62
C VAL A 62 5.87 -1.75 1.89
N PRO A 63 6.92 -2.20 2.59
CA PRO A 63 7.39 -1.49 3.79
C PRO A 63 8.00 -0.14 3.41
N PHE A 64 7.62 0.91 4.14
CA PHE A 64 8.24 2.24 4.01
C PHE A 64 9.12 2.62 5.20
N ALA A 65 9.05 1.85 6.29
CA ALA A 65 9.80 2.07 7.52
C ALA A 65 10.26 0.74 8.13
N GLN A 66 11.20 0.82 9.06
CA GLN A 66 11.51 -0.29 9.96
C GLN A 66 10.26 -0.63 10.80
N PRO A 67 9.99 -1.92 11.07
CA PRO A 67 8.89 -2.33 11.94
C PRO A 67 9.01 -1.64 13.32
N PRO A 68 7.97 -0.97 13.83
CA PRO A 68 8.01 -0.27 15.11
C PRO A 68 7.84 -1.25 16.30
N LEU A 69 8.72 -2.25 16.36
CA LEU A 69 8.71 -3.35 17.33
C LEU A 69 9.86 -3.18 18.34
N GLY A 70 9.73 -3.83 19.50
CA GLY A 70 10.77 -3.81 20.54
C GLY A 70 11.15 -2.38 20.90
N ASN A 71 12.43 -2.03 20.79
CA ASN A 71 12.92 -0.68 21.13
C ASN A 71 12.43 0.44 20.17
N LEU A 72 11.81 0.09 19.04
CA LEU A 72 11.17 1.04 18.12
C LEU A 72 9.68 1.23 18.40
N ARG A 73 9.10 0.41 19.29
CA ARG A 73 7.74 0.62 19.79
C ARG A 73 7.69 1.98 20.50
N LEU A 74 6.60 2.72 20.28
CA LEU A 74 6.39 4.08 20.83
C LEU A 74 7.54 5.06 20.56
N ASN A 75 8.32 4.83 19.50
CA ASN A 75 9.43 5.68 19.10
C ASN A 75 9.20 6.31 17.71
N LEU A 76 10.07 7.23 17.30
CA LEU A 76 10.06 7.82 15.96
C LEU A 76 10.13 6.71 14.90
N PRO A 77 9.42 6.85 13.78
CA PRO A 77 9.58 5.91 12.68
C PRO A 77 10.94 6.13 12.01
N HIS A 78 11.60 5.04 11.63
CA HIS A 78 12.89 5.09 10.96
C HIS A 78 12.78 4.53 9.54
N ALA A 79 13.41 5.20 8.59
CA ALA A 79 13.55 4.67 7.23
C ALA A 79 14.20 3.29 7.25
N LEU A 80 13.90 2.48 6.24
CA LEU A 80 14.56 1.18 6.05
C LEU A 80 16.08 1.37 5.96
N ASN A 81 16.81 0.71 6.84
CA ASN A 81 18.29 0.74 6.90
C ASN A 81 18.94 -0.48 6.23
N THR A 82 18.13 -1.36 5.63
CA THR A 82 18.57 -2.57 4.96
C THR A 82 18.00 -2.62 3.55
N SER A 83 18.76 -3.22 2.66
CA SER A 83 18.32 -3.58 1.31
C SER A 83 18.18 -5.09 1.23
N TRP A 84 17.24 -5.58 0.41
CA TRP A 84 17.08 -7.01 0.15
C TRP A 84 17.73 -7.41 -1.17
N THR A 85 18.31 -8.61 -1.19
CA THR A 85 18.86 -9.22 -2.41
C THR A 85 17.76 -9.97 -3.15
N GLY A 86 17.70 -9.79 -4.48
CA GLY A 86 16.66 -10.40 -5.32
C GLY A 86 15.37 -9.59 -5.31
N SER A 87 14.24 -10.25 -5.57
CA SER A 87 12.92 -9.59 -5.58
C SER A 87 12.12 -9.93 -4.33
N LYS A 88 11.49 -8.92 -3.74
CA LYS A 88 10.53 -9.07 -2.65
C LYS A 88 9.11 -9.03 -3.22
N GLU A 89 8.31 -10.03 -2.88
CA GLU A 89 6.90 -10.06 -3.31
C GLU A 89 6.09 -8.99 -2.58
N ALA A 90 5.29 -8.26 -3.35
CA ALA A 90 4.39 -7.20 -2.91
C ALA A 90 3.00 -7.46 -3.51
N VAL A 91 2.43 -8.63 -3.24
CA VAL A 91 1.20 -9.12 -3.89
C VAL A 91 0.01 -9.22 -2.93
N GLN A 92 0.21 -8.93 -1.64
CA GLN A 92 -0.82 -9.00 -0.60
C GLN A 92 -0.79 -7.74 0.25
N TYR A 93 -1.98 -7.26 0.64
CA TYR A 93 -2.08 -6.22 1.65
C TYR A 93 -1.46 -6.72 2.96
N SER A 94 -0.71 -5.85 3.64
CA SER A 94 -0.24 -6.15 5.00
C SER A 94 -1.39 -6.03 6.00
N PRO A 95 -1.20 -6.49 7.25
CA PRO A 95 -2.06 -6.12 8.36
C PRO A 95 -2.23 -4.60 8.48
N LEU A 96 -3.35 -4.18 9.06
CA LEU A 96 -3.55 -2.80 9.50
C LEU A 96 -2.74 -2.56 10.79
N CYS A 97 -2.54 -1.29 11.14
CA CYS A 97 -1.95 -0.97 12.43
C CYS A 97 -2.92 -1.27 13.59
N VAL A 98 -2.39 -1.58 14.77
CA VAL A 98 -3.21 -1.90 15.95
C VAL A 98 -4.15 -0.74 16.30
N GLY A 99 -5.44 -0.97 16.05
CA GLY A 99 -6.58 -0.13 16.42
C GLY A 99 -7.57 -0.89 17.31
N TYR A 100 -8.72 -0.28 17.61
CA TYR A 100 -9.75 -0.90 18.44
C TYR A 100 -11.19 -0.55 18.01
N GLY A 101 -11.41 -0.33 16.71
CA GLY A 101 -12.67 0.16 16.18
C GLY A 101 -13.40 -0.76 15.22
N GLY A 102 -14.62 -0.37 14.84
CA GLY A 102 -15.43 -1.13 13.87
C GLY A 102 -14.78 -1.27 12.49
N ASP A 103 -13.92 -0.32 12.12
CA ASP A 103 -13.20 -0.35 10.84
C ASP A 103 -12.10 -1.43 10.79
N ASP A 104 -11.68 -1.97 11.94
CA ASP A 104 -10.68 -3.04 12.04
C ASP A 104 -11.32 -4.44 11.93
N VAL A 105 -12.66 -4.53 12.03
CA VAL A 105 -13.38 -5.81 12.03
C VAL A 105 -13.22 -6.52 10.68
N GLY A 106 -12.71 -7.74 10.72
CA GLY A 106 -12.49 -8.56 9.51
C GLY A 106 -11.19 -8.25 8.77
N TYR A 107 -10.24 -7.59 9.45
CA TYR A 107 -8.87 -7.39 9.00
C TYR A 107 -7.88 -7.91 10.03
N ASP A 108 -6.72 -8.36 9.56
CA ASP A 108 -5.58 -8.66 10.43
C ASP A 108 -4.96 -7.34 10.91
N VAL A 109 -4.54 -7.32 12.18
CA VAL A 109 -3.86 -6.17 12.81
C VAL A 109 -2.51 -6.59 13.37
N SER A 110 -1.52 -5.71 13.24
CA SER A 110 -0.15 -5.93 13.73
C SER A 110 0.51 -4.61 14.12
N GLU A 111 1.52 -4.65 14.98
CA GLU A 111 2.43 -3.51 15.17
C GLU A 111 3.42 -3.39 13.99
N ASP A 112 3.76 -4.50 13.35
CA ASP A 112 4.49 -4.48 12.08
C ASP A 112 3.53 -4.12 10.94
N CYS A 113 3.23 -2.83 10.82
CA CYS A 113 2.18 -2.31 9.96
C CYS A 113 2.60 -1.12 9.09
N LEU A 114 3.84 -0.63 9.20
CA LEU A 114 4.32 0.56 8.48
C LEU A 114 4.64 0.27 7.02
N THR A 115 3.57 0.05 6.28
CA THR A 115 3.54 -0.34 4.87
C THR A 115 2.63 0.58 4.07
N LEU A 116 2.80 0.54 2.76
CA LEU A 116 1.96 1.23 1.80
C LEU A 116 1.65 0.31 0.61
N ASN A 117 0.67 0.74 -0.18
CA ASN A 117 0.27 0.06 -1.40
C ASN A 117 0.36 1.04 -2.57
N VAL A 118 0.83 0.57 -3.72
CA VAL A 118 0.89 1.32 -4.97
C VAL A 118 0.05 0.61 -6.02
N ILE A 119 -0.91 1.32 -6.60
CA ILE A 119 -1.76 0.84 -7.69
C ILE A 119 -1.57 1.78 -8.88
N ARG A 120 -1.22 1.22 -10.04
CA ARG A 120 -1.03 1.98 -11.28
C ARG A 120 -1.72 1.29 -12.46
N PRO A 121 -2.03 2.03 -13.54
CA PRO A 121 -2.41 1.41 -14.81
C PRO A 121 -1.32 0.44 -15.28
N THR A 122 -1.70 -0.67 -15.92
CA THR A 122 -0.69 -1.60 -16.46
C THR A 122 0.07 -0.97 -17.63
N GLY A 123 1.30 -1.44 -17.87
CA GLY A 123 2.14 -0.97 -18.98
C GLY A 123 2.70 0.45 -18.83
N VAL A 124 2.62 1.04 -17.63
CA VAL A 124 3.20 2.37 -17.35
C VAL A 124 4.73 2.28 -17.38
N SER A 125 5.34 3.10 -18.24
CA SER A 125 6.80 3.29 -18.26
C SER A 125 7.27 4.01 -17.00
N LYS A 126 8.48 3.69 -16.54
CA LYS A 126 9.16 4.44 -15.46
C LYS A 126 9.31 5.94 -15.77
N ASP A 127 9.34 6.31 -17.05
CA ASP A 127 9.52 7.70 -17.50
C ASP A 127 8.16 8.42 -17.73
N ALA A 128 7.03 7.80 -17.38
CA ALA A 128 5.69 8.34 -17.65
C ALA A 128 5.36 9.60 -16.83
N GLU A 129 6.01 9.82 -15.68
CA GLU A 129 5.86 11.01 -14.85
C GLU A 129 4.39 11.31 -14.48
N LEU A 130 3.63 10.26 -14.16
CA LEU A 130 2.21 10.34 -13.82
C LEU A 130 1.99 11.10 -12.49
N PRO A 131 0.88 11.86 -12.34
CA PRO A 131 0.44 12.37 -11.04
C PRO A 131 0.25 11.24 -10.02
N VAL A 132 0.57 11.51 -8.76
CA VAL A 132 0.47 10.54 -7.67
C VAL A 132 -0.56 11.04 -6.66
N ALA A 133 -1.61 10.26 -6.43
CA ALA A 133 -2.64 10.53 -5.42
C ALA A 133 -2.38 9.65 -4.18
N VAL A 134 -2.05 10.28 -3.05
CA VAL A 134 -1.70 9.60 -1.81
C VAL A 134 -2.87 9.66 -0.84
N TRP A 135 -3.50 8.52 -0.61
CA TRP A 135 -4.63 8.33 0.28
C TRP A 135 -4.19 8.12 1.74
N ILE A 136 -4.68 8.98 2.63
CA ILE A 136 -4.54 8.90 4.08
C ILE A 136 -5.92 8.57 4.66
N HIS A 137 -6.06 7.35 5.20
CA HIS A 137 -7.36 6.87 5.69
C HIS A 137 -7.83 7.60 6.95
N GLY A 138 -9.16 7.63 7.13
CA GLY A 138 -9.83 8.08 8.35
C GLY A 138 -9.81 7.02 9.46
N GLY A 139 -10.76 7.12 10.40
CA GLY A 139 -10.86 6.20 11.55
C GLY A 139 -10.53 6.83 12.91
N GLY A 140 -10.65 8.17 13.02
CA GLY A 140 -10.54 8.87 14.30
C GLY A 140 -9.18 8.76 15.00
N ASN A 141 -8.12 8.39 14.27
CA ASN A 141 -6.80 8.02 14.81
C ASN A 141 -6.82 6.80 15.75
N VAL A 142 -7.85 5.96 15.70
CA VAL A 142 -8.01 4.79 16.60
C VAL A 142 -8.30 3.48 15.87
N MET A 143 -8.62 3.53 14.57
CA MET A 143 -8.96 2.38 13.72
C MET A 143 -8.70 2.69 12.24
N GLY A 144 -8.82 1.68 11.38
CA GLY A 144 -8.74 1.80 9.93
C GLY A 144 -7.34 1.51 9.37
N GLY A 145 -7.23 1.45 8.05
CA GLY A 145 -5.96 1.12 7.41
C GLY A 145 -5.98 1.20 5.89
N SER A 146 -4.78 1.08 5.30
CA SER A 146 -4.53 1.21 3.86
C SER A 146 -5.11 0.08 3.00
N GLY A 147 -5.33 -1.09 3.61
CA GLY A 147 -5.94 -2.26 2.98
C GLY A 147 -7.46 -2.34 3.14
N ASP A 148 -8.10 -1.29 3.66
CA ASP A 148 -9.54 -1.26 3.83
C ASP A 148 -10.25 -1.28 2.47
N ARG A 149 -11.06 -2.33 2.28
CA ARG A 149 -11.82 -2.62 1.06
C ARG A 149 -12.79 -1.50 0.67
N ARG A 150 -13.23 -0.66 1.62
CA ARG A 150 -14.07 0.52 1.36
C ARG A 150 -13.34 1.58 0.53
N TYR A 151 -12.00 1.62 0.61
CA TYR A 151 -11.15 2.60 -0.06
C TYR A 151 -10.27 1.96 -1.14
N ASN A 152 -10.81 0.97 -1.87
CA ASN A 152 -10.11 0.33 -2.97
C ASN A 152 -9.74 1.35 -4.07
N LEU A 153 -8.44 1.68 -4.17
CA LEU A 153 -7.95 2.69 -5.12
C LEU A 153 -8.05 2.27 -6.58
N SER A 154 -8.31 0.99 -6.88
CA SER A 154 -8.51 0.55 -8.27
C SER A 154 -9.61 1.34 -8.99
N PHE A 155 -10.69 1.71 -8.29
CA PHE A 155 -11.79 2.45 -8.90
C PHE A 155 -11.38 3.86 -9.34
N ILE A 156 -10.62 4.59 -8.51
CA ILE A 156 -10.21 5.95 -8.87
C ILE A 156 -9.10 5.95 -9.94
N VAL A 157 -8.20 4.96 -9.89
CA VAL A 157 -7.17 4.75 -10.93
C VAL A 157 -7.84 4.40 -12.27
N GLU A 158 -8.81 3.49 -12.27
CA GLU A 158 -9.58 3.13 -13.47
C GLU A 158 -10.31 4.35 -14.05
N ASN A 159 -11.03 5.10 -13.21
CA ASN A 159 -11.73 6.31 -13.65
C ASN A 159 -10.76 7.35 -14.23
N SER A 160 -9.57 7.51 -13.64
CA SER A 160 -8.54 8.42 -14.13
C SER A 160 -8.08 8.08 -15.56
N VAL A 161 -7.95 6.78 -15.87
CA VAL A 161 -7.62 6.30 -17.21
C VAL A 161 -8.78 6.56 -18.17
N ALA A 162 -10.02 6.28 -17.75
CA ALA A 162 -11.22 6.48 -18.56
C ALA A 162 -11.43 7.94 -19.00
N ILE A 163 -10.98 8.90 -18.19
CA ILE A 163 -11.04 10.33 -18.52
C ILE A 163 -9.75 10.88 -19.17
N ASN A 164 -8.84 10.01 -19.61
CA ASN A 164 -7.53 10.37 -20.18
C ASN A 164 -6.64 11.23 -19.26
N GLN A 165 -6.74 11.03 -17.95
CA GLN A 165 -5.90 11.67 -16.94
C GLN A 165 -5.32 10.63 -15.96
N PRO A 166 -4.51 9.67 -16.45
CA PRO A 166 -4.05 8.55 -15.63
C PRO A 166 -3.25 9.02 -14.42
N ILE A 167 -3.53 8.41 -13.26
CA ILE A 167 -2.81 8.64 -12.00
C ILE A 167 -2.23 7.34 -11.44
N ILE A 168 -1.27 7.47 -10.54
CA ILE A 168 -0.87 6.41 -9.60
C ILE A 168 -1.56 6.65 -8.27
N GLY A 169 -2.23 5.62 -7.73
CA GLY A 169 -2.80 5.64 -6.39
C GLY A 169 -1.84 5.04 -5.37
N VAL A 170 -1.66 5.70 -4.23
CA VAL A 170 -0.86 5.18 -3.10
C VAL A 170 -1.72 5.23 -1.83
N SER A 171 -1.86 4.13 -1.09
CA SER A 171 -2.49 4.14 0.25
C SER A 171 -1.47 3.79 1.33
N ILE A 172 -1.50 4.48 2.46
CA ILE A 172 -0.50 4.33 3.53
C ILE A 172 -1.14 3.89 4.85
N ASN A 173 -0.48 2.98 5.57
CA ASN A 173 -0.76 2.75 7.00
C ASN A 173 0.00 3.77 7.85
N TYR A 174 -0.51 4.02 9.06
CA TYR A 174 0.18 4.76 10.12
C TYR A 174 -0.27 4.26 11.48
N ARG A 175 0.57 4.38 12.51
CA ARG A 175 0.21 3.92 13.86
C ARG A 175 -1.00 4.69 14.39
N LEU A 176 -1.89 3.96 15.05
CA LEU A 176 -3.16 4.44 15.59
C LEU A 176 -3.17 4.30 17.12
N SER A 177 -4.24 4.77 17.74
CA SER A 177 -4.51 4.53 19.17
C SER A 177 -3.31 4.97 20.04
N GLY A 178 -3.04 4.23 21.11
CA GLY A 178 -1.89 4.48 21.98
C GLY A 178 -0.54 4.28 21.29
N PHE A 179 -0.47 3.46 20.24
CA PHE A 179 0.76 3.23 19.49
C PHE A 179 1.21 4.44 18.67
N GLY A 180 0.26 5.29 18.24
CA GLY A 180 0.54 6.47 17.41
C GLY A 180 0.29 7.82 18.08
N PHE A 181 -0.58 7.87 19.08
CA PHE A 181 -1.17 9.13 19.58
C PHE A 181 -1.28 9.23 21.11
N MET A 182 -0.51 8.43 21.85
CA MET A 182 -0.33 8.70 23.29
C MET A 182 0.29 10.08 23.51
N TYR A 183 -0.09 10.71 24.63
CA TYR A 183 0.38 12.02 25.02
C TYR A 183 0.36 12.15 26.55
N ASN A 184 1.54 12.12 27.19
CA ASN A 184 1.76 12.46 28.60
C ASN A 184 3.05 13.29 28.73
N ASP A 185 3.48 13.60 29.96
CA ASP A 185 4.72 14.39 30.17
C ASP A 185 5.96 13.70 29.63
N ALA A 186 6.11 12.39 29.88
CA ALA A 186 7.26 11.63 29.41
C ALA A 186 7.38 11.69 27.88
N ILE A 187 6.27 11.50 27.15
CA ILE A 187 6.20 11.60 25.68
C ILE A 187 6.48 13.02 25.20
N ALA A 188 5.85 14.01 25.83
CA ALA A 188 5.99 15.40 25.41
C ALA A 188 7.43 15.91 25.57
N LEU A 189 8.06 15.60 26.70
CA LEU A 189 9.45 15.98 26.99
C LEU A 189 10.46 15.21 26.12
N SER A 190 10.12 13.99 25.69
CA SER A 190 10.97 13.18 24.80
C SER A 190 10.79 13.51 23.31
N GLY A 191 9.86 14.40 22.95
CA GLY A 191 9.57 14.76 21.55
C GLY A 191 8.90 13.64 20.75
N LEU A 192 8.24 12.69 21.42
CA LEU A 192 7.62 11.51 20.81
C LEU A 192 6.11 11.66 20.60
N ALA A 193 5.60 12.88 20.61
CA ALA A 193 4.18 13.13 20.36
C ALA A 193 3.84 12.95 18.86
N ASN A 194 2.60 12.54 18.58
CA ASN A 194 2.05 12.44 17.21
C ASN A 194 2.83 11.47 16.29
N LEU A 195 3.28 10.33 16.81
CA LEU A 195 3.98 9.30 16.04
C LEU A 195 3.23 8.88 14.78
N GLY A 196 1.89 8.76 14.84
CA GLY A 196 1.08 8.46 13.66
C GLY A 196 1.20 9.50 12.53
N LEU A 197 1.33 10.80 12.86
CA LEU A 197 1.59 11.84 11.85
C LEU A 197 3.03 11.76 11.32
N LEU A 198 3.97 11.37 12.16
CA LEU A 198 5.37 11.19 11.76
C LEU A 198 5.53 9.96 10.86
N ASP A 199 4.74 8.90 11.06
CA ASP A 199 4.67 7.74 10.17
C ASP A 199 4.22 8.16 8.77
N GLN A 200 3.15 8.95 8.70
CA GLN A 200 2.64 9.49 7.44
C GLN A 200 3.69 10.38 6.75
N ARG A 201 4.42 11.21 7.52
CA ARG A 201 5.48 12.06 6.98
C ARG A 201 6.62 11.21 6.40
N LEU A 202 7.01 10.13 7.08
CA LEU A 202 8.03 9.22 6.58
C LEU A 202 7.56 8.47 5.33
N ALA A 203 6.29 8.06 5.25
CA ALA A 203 5.73 7.48 4.03
C ALA A 203 5.78 8.47 2.84
N LEU A 204 5.55 9.77 3.07
CA LEU A 204 5.71 10.80 2.04
C LEU A 204 7.17 10.94 1.59
N HIS A 205 8.14 10.86 2.50
CA HIS A 205 9.56 10.81 2.12
C HIS A 205 9.89 9.56 1.29
N TRP A 206 9.37 8.39 1.68
CA TRP A 206 9.53 7.17 0.88
C TRP A 206 8.96 7.33 -0.53
N ILE A 207 7.79 7.97 -0.66
CA ILE A 207 7.18 8.25 -1.97
C ILE A 207 8.09 9.15 -2.80
N GLN A 208 8.65 10.22 -2.22
CA GLN A 208 9.57 11.10 -2.93
C GLN A 208 10.82 10.36 -3.44
N GLU A 209 11.36 9.43 -2.66
CA GLU A 209 12.54 8.63 -3.02
C GLU A 209 12.23 7.56 -4.09
N ASN A 210 11.05 6.94 -4.05
CA ASN A 210 10.81 5.67 -4.72
C ASN A 210 9.73 5.70 -5.82
N ILE A 211 8.83 6.68 -5.85
CA ILE A 211 7.64 6.60 -6.72
C ILE A 211 7.96 6.65 -8.23
N ALA A 212 9.12 7.19 -8.61
CA ALA A 212 9.61 7.19 -9.98
C ALA A 212 9.80 5.76 -10.53
N ALA A 213 10.16 4.79 -9.68
CA ALA A 213 10.27 3.39 -10.08
C ALA A 213 8.93 2.79 -10.57
N PHE A 214 7.82 3.40 -10.16
CA PHE A 214 6.48 2.99 -10.54
C PHE A 214 5.92 3.80 -11.73
N GLY A 215 6.69 4.76 -12.27
CA GLY A 215 6.25 5.69 -13.32
C GLY A 215 5.58 6.96 -12.79
N GLY A 216 5.62 7.19 -11.48
CA GLY A 216 5.05 8.38 -10.84
C GLY A 216 6.03 9.54 -10.80
N SER A 217 5.51 10.76 -10.80
CA SER A 217 6.32 11.97 -10.64
C SER A 217 6.39 12.39 -9.17
N PRO A 218 7.57 12.42 -8.52
CA PRO A 218 7.72 12.97 -7.17
C PRO A 218 7.30 14.45 -7.10
N ARG A 219 7.38 15.17 -8.23
CA ARG A 219 6.95 16.58 -8.36
C ARG A 219 5.44 16.76 -8.49
N LYS A 220 4.66 15.69 -8.66
CA LYS A 220 3.20 15.75 -8.88
C LYS A 220 2.41 14.97 -7.83
N VAL A 221 2.91 14.93 -6.60
CA VAL A 221 2.25 14.29 -5.47
C VAL A 221 1.12 15.17 -4.93
N THR A 222 -0.07 14.60 -4.82
CA THR A 222 -1.25 15.17 -4.17
C THR A 222 -1.62 14.32 -2.97
N ILE A 223 -1.65 14.88 -1.77
CA ILE A 223 -2.17 14.18 -0.58
C ILE A 223 -3.69 14.31 -0.52
N TRP A 224 -4.37 13.24 -0.14
CA TRP A 224 -5.82 13.15 -0.11
C TRP A 224 -6.24 12.33 1.11
N GLY A 225 -7.15 12.86 1.93
CA GLY A 225 -7.61 12.13 3.12
C GLY A 225 -9.01 12.54 3.57
N GLU A 226 -9.64 11.63 4.31
CA GLU A 226 -11.00 11.78 4.84
C GLU A 226 -11.01 11.68 6.38
N SER A 227 -11.87 12.46 7.04
CA SER A 227 -12.02 12.46 8.50
C SER A 227 -10.67 12.71 9.20
N ALA A 228 -10.18 11.78 10.01
CA ALA A 228 -8.86 11.84 10.63
C ALA A 228 -7.71 11.96 9.59
N GLY A 229 -7.86 11.35 8.40
CA GLY A 229 -6.98 11.55 7.27
C GLY A 229 -7.08 12.95 6.67
N GLY A 230 -8.28 13.55 6.64
CA GLY A 230 -8.47 14.95 6.22
C GLY A 230 -7.86 15.95 7.21
N VAL A 231 -7.92 15.64 8.51
CA VAL A 231 -7.19 16.37 9.56
C VAL A 231 -5.68 16.20 9.39
N SER A 232 -5.22 14.99 9.08
CA SER A 232 -3.82 14.69 8.79
C SER A 232 -3.30 15.50 7.59
N VAL A 233 -4.09 15.61 6.51
CA VAL A 233 -3.77 16.51 5.38
C VAL A 233 -3.56 17.94 5.85
N GLY A 234 -4.46 18.45 6.71
CA GLY A 234 -4.30 19.77 7.34
C GLY A 234 -3.02 19.90 8.18
N ALA A 235 -2.70 18.87 8.97
CA ALA A 235 -1.47 18.83 9.77
C ALA A 235 -0.21 18.83 8.90
N HIS A 236 -0.21 18.15 7.75
CA HIS A 236 0.92 18.15 6.82
C HIS A 236 1.12 19.48 6.10
N ILE A 237 0.04 20.20 5.80
CA ILE A 237 0.10 21.57 5.26
C ILE A 237 0.75 22.53 6.27
N LEU A 238 0.41 22.40 7.56
CA LEU A 238 0.92 23.27 8.62
C LEU A 238 2.20 22.75 9.30
N ALA A 239 2.72 21.60 8.87
CA ALA A 239 3.85 20.94 9.49
C ALA A 239 5.04 21.90 9.62
N TYR A 240 5.65 21.93 10.80
CA TYR A 240 6.82 22.77 11.09
C TYR A 240 6.61 24.27 10.77
N GLY A 241 5.40 24.78 11.04
CA GLY A 241 5.06 26.19 10.77
C GLY A 241 4.76 26.48 9.31
N GLY A 242 4.39 25.46 8.52
CA GLY A 242 4.12 25.59 7.09
C GLY A 242 5.37 25.52 6.21
N ARG A 243 6.44 24.89 6.71
CA ARG A 243 7.67 24.68 5.92
C ARG A 243 7.38 23.71 4.78
N ASP A 244 7.68 24.15 3.56
CA ASP A 244 7.59 23.30 2.37
C ASP A 244 8.85 22.42 2.25
N ASP A 245 8.70 21.14 2.58
CA ASP A 245 9.75 20.12 2.45
C ASP A 245 9.74 19.44 1.06
N GLY A 246 8.94 19.94 0.10
CA GLY A 246 8.85 19.41 -1.25
C GLY A 246 8.15 18.04 -1.36
N LEU A 247 7.38 17.65 -0.35
CA LEU A 247 6.80 16.30 -0.26
C LEU A 247 5.51 16.11 -1.07
N PHE A 248 4.78 17.20 -1.31
CA PHE A 248 3.54 17.22 -2.08
C PHE A 248 3.31 18.63 -2.62
N ARG A 249 2.55 18.74 -3.71
CA ARG A 249 2.21 20.03 -4.33
C ARG A 249 0.75 20.44 -4.17
N ALA A 250 -0.11 19.50 -3.78
CA ALA A 250 -1.54 19.70 -3.69
C ALA A 250 -2.14 18.83 -2.58
N ALA A 251 -3.32 19.23 -2.11
CA ALA A 251 -4.00 18.61 -0.99
C ALA A 251 -5.52 18.55 -1.21
N ILE A 252 -6.14 17.45 -0.80
CA ILE A 252 -7.60 17.25 -0.77
C ILE A 252 -7.98 16.78 0.64
N ALA A 253 -8.67 17.64 1.39
CA ALA A 253 -9.15 17.33 2.74
C ALA A 253 -10.67 17.15 2.73
N GLN A 254 -11.15 15.92 2.96
CA GLN A 254 -12.57 15.59 3.05
C GLN A 254 -12.98 15.48 4.51
N SER A 255 -13.97 16.25 4.96
CA SER A 255 -14.46 16.22 6.35
C SER A 255 -13.36 16.38 7.41
N GLY A 256 -12.37 17.24 7.13
CA GLY A 256 -11.24 17.59 7.98
C GLY A 256 -10.56 18.88 7.48
N GLY A 257 -9.46 19.30 8.10
CA GLY A 257 -8.71 20.48 7.63
C GLY A 257 -7.64 21.01 8.61
N PRO A 258 -6.89 22.05 8.21
CA PRO A 258 -5.76 22.60 8.98
C PRO A 258 -6.17 23.25 10.32
N ALA A 259 -7.45 23.63 10.46
CA ALA A 259 -8.00 24.22 11.67
C ALA A 259 -8.85 23.23 12.49
N TYR A 260 -8.53 21.93 12.45
CA TYR A 260 -9.26 20.96 13.28
C TYR A 260 -8.89 21.15 14.76
N LEU A 261 -9.76 21.84 15.49
CA LEU A 261 -9.73 21.92 16.94
C LEU A 261 -9.90 20.50 17.49
N SER A 262 -8.83 19.94 18.09
CA SER A 262 -8.87 18.62 18.71
C SER A 262 -10.12 18.46 19.58
N ARG A 263 -10.90 17.40 19.34
CA ARG A 263 -12.06 17.05 20.18
C ARG A 263 -11.68 16.77 21.63
N SER A 264 -10.41 16.45 21.91
CA SER A 264 -9.89 16.21 23.26
C SER A 264 -8.90 17.28 23.67
N SER A 265 -9.10 17.86 24.86
CA SER A 265 -8.11 18.70 25.49
C SER A 265 -6.82 17.91 25.77
N THR A 266 -5.67 18.59 25.81
CA THR A 266 -4.39 18.00 26.24
C THR A 266 -4.49 17.32 27.61
N ARG A 267 -5.38 17.82 28.50
CA ARG A 267 -5.70 17.21 29.78
C ARG A 267 -6.34 15.83 29.62
N THR A 268 -7.29 15.68 28.70
CA THR A 268 -7.98 14.40 28.43
C THR A 268 -7.01 13.39 27.82
N ALA A 269 -6.22 13.80 26.83
CA ALA A 269 -5.22 12.92 26.20
C ALA A 269 -4.19 12.40 27.23
N ARG A 270 -3.77 13.27 28.14
CA ARG A 270 -2.91 12.95 29.28
C ARG A 270 -3.54 11.98 30.27
N ALA A 271 -4.79 12.21 30.67
CA ALA A 271 -5.49 11.31 31.57
C ALA A 271 -5.61 9.89 30.98
N ASN A 272 -5.94 9.80 29.68
CA ASN A 272 -6.03 8.53 28.97
C ASN A 272 -4.69 7.81 28.89
N SER A 273 -3.62 8.51 28.49
CA SER A 273 -2.28 7.95 28.38
C SER A 273 -1.75 7.46 29.74
N ASN A 274 -1.96 8.25 30.80
CA ASN A 274 -1.59 7.81 32.16
C ASN A 274 -2.42 6.60 32.62
N SER A 275 -3.63 6.42 32.11
CA SER A 275 -4.42 5.22 32.38
C SER A 275 -3.83 3.97 31.72
N VAL A 276 -3.30 4.11 30.51
CA VAL A 276 -2.57 3.04 29.82
C VAL A 276 -1.33 2.68 30.63
N THR A 277 -0.50 3.67 30.99
CA THR A 277 0.72 3.47 31.78
C THR A 277 0.44 2.78 33.12
N ARG A 278 -0.68 3.09 33.81
CA ARG A 278 -1.10 2.37 35.01
C ARG A 278 -1.55 0.94 34.72
N ALA A 279 -2.35 0.74 33.67
CA ALA A 279 -2.87 -0.58 33.31
C ALA A 279 -1.77 -1.57 32.88
N THR A 280 -0.66 -1.07 32.34
CA THR A 280 0.51 -1.86 31.97
C THR A 280 1.53 -2.03 33.10
N GLY A 281 1.28 -1.45 34.28
CA GLY A 281 2.22 -1.52 35.41
C GLY A 281 3.46 -0.64 35.29
N CYS A 282 3.48 0.28 34.32
CA CYS A 282 4.61 1.17 34.04
C CYS A 282 4.50 2.55 34.67
N ALA A 283 3.52 2.76 35.57
CA ALA A 283 3.34 4.05 36.22
C ALA A 283 4.38 4.25 37.33
N ASN A 284 4.93 5.47 37.44
CA ASN A 284 5.88 5.88 38.48
C ASN A 284 7.22 5.11 38.49
N VAL A 285 7.60 4.50 37.37
CA VAL A 285 8.95 3.94 37.20
C VAL A 285 9.91 5.02 36.68
N PRO A 286 11.24 4.89 36.85
CA PRO A 286 12.19 5.92 36.43
C PRO A 286 12.14 6.26 34.93
N ASP A 287 11.85 5.27 34.08
CA ASP A 287 11.67 5.43 32.64
C ASP A 287 10.36 4.77 32.21
N GLU A 288 9.28 5.56 32.21
CA GLU A 288 7.94 5.08 31.84
C GLU A 288 7.88 4.57 30.40
N LEU A 289 8.65 5.18 29.49
CA LEU A 289 8.65 4.83 28.07
C LEU A 289 9.39 3.52 27.81
N ALA A 290 10.53 3.31 28.46
CA ALA A 290 11.27 2.06 28.33
C ALA A 290 10.55 0.87 28.98
N CYS A 291 9.65 1.11 29.93
CA CYS A 291 8.83 0.07 30.54
C CYS A 291 7.69 -0.41 29.61
N LEU A 292 7.12 0.50 28.81
CA LEU A 292 6.00 0.25 27.88
C LEU A 292 6.43 -0.53 26.63
#